data_AF-A0A354BMF3-F1
#
_entry.id   AF-A0A354BMF3-F1
#
_cell.length_a   1.000
_cell.length_b   1.000
_cell.length_c   1.000
_cell.angle_alpha   90.00
_cell.angle_beta   90.00
_cell.angle_gamma   90.00
#
_symmetry.space_group_name_H-M   'P 1'
#
loop_
_entity.id
_entity.type
_entity.pdbx_description
1 polymer ?
#
loop_
_entity_poly.entity_id
_entity_poly.type
_entity_poly.pdbx_seq_one_letter_code
_entity_poly.pdbx_strand_id
1 'polypeptide(L)'
;AKDAFKEFKVGLQRHIVWEEELLFPMWEEKTGMIEDGPTPVMRFEHEQIKQLLDAIHRKVESQDLNSDQEEQALLNLLGSHNRKEEKALYPAIDNVTNADERDTIFTTMKTILEDRGNACCSGH
;
A
#
# COMPACT_ATOMS: atom_id res chain seq x y z
N ALA A 1 15.64 -12.38 -9.96
CA ALA A 1 14.27 -12.06 -10.44
C ALA A 1 13.21 -12.49 -9.43
N LYS A 2 13.07 -13.80 -9.16
CA LYS A 2 12.05 -14.32 -8.21
C LYS A 2 12.13 -13.72 -6.80
N ASP A 3 13.32 -13.66 -6.20
CA ASP A 3 13.47 -13.11 -4.84
C ASP A 3 13.24 -11.60 -4.81
N ALA A 4 13.78 -10.86 -5.78
CA ALA A 4 13.51 -9.43 -5.94
C ALA A 4 12.01 -9.13 -6.10
N PHE A 5 11.27 -9.95 -6.86
CA PHE A 5 9.81 -9.78 -6.98
C PHE A 5 9.09 -10.05 -5.65
N LYS A 6 9.51 -11.08 -4.89
CA LYS A 6 8.95 -11.35 -3.56
C LYS A 6 9.19 -10.19 -2.60
N GLU A 7 10.40 -9.66 -2.56
CA GLU A 7 10.74 -8.49 -1.73
C GLU A 7 9.91 -7.27 -2.13
N PHE A 8 9.79 -7.00 -3.43
CA PHE A 8 8.94 -5.93 -3.95
C PHE A 8 7.47 -6.12 -3.55
N LYS A 9 6.90 -7.31 -3.75
CA LYS A 9 5.51 -7.62 -3.39
C LYS A 9 5.26 -7.38 -1.90
N VAL A 10 6.13 -7.91 -1.03
CA VAL A 10 6.03 -7.73 0.42
C VAL A 10 6.15 -6.26 0.81
N GLY A 11 7.10 -5.54 0.23
CA GLY A 11 7.29 -4.11 0.49
C GLY A 11 6.08 -3.27 0.10
N LEU A 12 5.47 -3.56 -1.05
CA LEU A 12 4.30 -2.85 -1.56
C LEU A 12 3.03 -3.19 -0.76
N GLN A 13 2.82 -4.45 -0.39
CA GLN A 13 1.71 -4.85 0.48
C GLN A 13 1.80 -4.16 1.85
N ARG A 14 3.02 -4.07 2.39
CA ARG A 14 3.29 -3.33 3.62
C ARG A 14 2.94 -1.84 3.50
N HIS A 15 3.33 -1.22 2.39
CA HIS A 15 2.99 0.18 2.11
C HIS A 15 1.47 0.39 2.10
N ILE A 16 0.73 -0.46 1.39
CA ILE A 16 -0.74 -0.41 1.36
C ILE A 16 -1.35 -0.53 2.77
N VAL A 17 -0.81 -1.41 3.63
CA VAL A 17 -1.26 -1.54 5.02
C VAL A 17 -1.06 -0.25 5.82
N TRP A 18 0.09 0.41 5.66
CA TRP A 18 0.32 1.71 6.30
C TRP A 18 -0.70 2.76 5.86
N GLU A 19 -1.06 2.76 4.60
CA GLU A 19 -2.05 3.70 4.08
C GLU A 19 -3.46 3.39 4.59
N GLU A 20 -3.93 2.16 4.40
CA GLU A 20 -5.31 1.77 4.67
C GLU A 20 -5.65 1.72 6.16
N GLU A 21 -4.68 1.38 7.02
CA GLU A 21 -4.93 1.18 8.45
C GLU A 21 -4.50 2.37 9.31
N LEU A 22 -3.61 3.26 8.82
CA LEU A 22 -3.09 4.38 9.60
C LEU A 22 -3.38 5.73 8.93
N LEU A 23 -2.92 5.93 7.70
CA LEU A 23 -3.03 7.25 7.07
C LEU A 23 -4.46 7.62 6.68
N PHE A 24 -5.19 6.70 6.03
CA PHE A 24 -6.54 6.99 5.57
C PHE A 24 -7.50 7.20 6.74
N PRO A 25 -7.54 6.35 7.80
CA PRO A 25 -8.42 6.58 8.94
C PRO A 25 -8.14 7.92 9.64
N MET A 26 -6.86 8.27 9.83
CA MET A 26 -6.47 9.54 10.44
C MET A 26 -6.92 10.75 9.58
N TRP A 27 -6.74 10.67 8.26
CA TRP A 27 -7.15 11.74 7.36
C TRP A 27 -8.68 11.88 7.30
N GLU A 28 -9.40 10.75 7.24
CA GLU A 28 -10.86 10.69 7.26
C GLU A 28 -11.43 11.27 8.57
N GLU A 29 -10.84 10.93 9.72
CA GLU A 29 -11.24 11.47 11.03
C GLU A 29 -11.06 13.00 11.09
N LYS A 30 -9.95 13.52 10.56
CA LYS A 30 -9.65 14.96 10.58
C LYS A 30 -10.48 15.78 9.61
N THR A 31 -10.81 15.23 8.45
CA THR A 31 -11.50 15.96 7.38
C THR A 31 -13.01 15.71 7.35
N GLY A 32 -13.47 14.61 7.93
CA GLY A 32 -14.84 14.12 7.78
C GLY A 32 -15.17 13.58 6.38
N MET A 33 -14.19 13.48 5.48
CA MET A 33 -14.37 13.05 4.10
C MET A 33 -14.17 11.54 3.97
N ILE A 34 -15.22 10.76 4.23
CA ILE A 34 -15.14 9.29 4.19
C ILE A 34 -15.47 8.75 2.79
N GLU A 35 -16.61 9.14 2.22
CA GLU A 35 -17.12 8.56 0.95
C GLU A 35 -16.79 9.43 -0.28
N ASP A 36 -16.80 10.76 -0.13
CA ASP A 36 -16.52 11.72 -1.22
C ASP A 36 -15.05 12.16 -1.26
N GLY A 37 -14.17 11.43 -0.56
CA GLY A 37 -12.74 11.73 -0.44
C GLY A 37 -11.87 11.05 -1.51
N PRO A 38 -10.54 11.29 -1.49
CA PRO A 38 -9.57 10.57 -2.32
C PRO A 38 -9.38 9.11 -1.85
N THR A 39 -9.62 8.81 -0.58
CA THR A 39 -9.27 7.51 0.04
C THR A 39 -10.09 6.32 -0.50
N PRO A 40 -11.37 6.42 -0.92
CA PRO A 40 -12.06 5.29 -1.56
C PRO A 40 -11.46 4.93 -2.93
N VAL A 41 -11.04 5.93 -3.71
CA VAL A 41 -10.37 5.71 -5.01
C VAL A 41 -9.04 5.01 -4.81
N MET A 42 -8.27 5.41 -3.79
CA MET A 42 -6.99 4.76 -3.45
C MET A 42 -7.19 3.29 -3.07
N ARG A 43 -8.15 2.98 -2.18
CA ARG A 43 -8.48 1.59 -1.82
C ARG A 43 -8.91 0.75 -3.02
N PHE A 44 -9.70 1.31 -3.92
CA PHE A 44 -10.08 0.62 -5.16
C PHE A 44 -8.87 0.30 -6.05
N GLU A 45 -7.87 1.20 -6.12
CA GLU A 45 -6.63 0.94 -6.85
C GLU A 45 -5.73 -0.06 -6.12
N HIS A 46 -5.65 -0.02 -4.79
CA HIS A 46 -4.95 -1.03 -4.00
C HIS A 46 -5.46 -2.45 -4.25
N GLU A 47 -6.77 -2.64 -4.34
CA GLU A 47 -7.34 -3.95 -4.65
C GLU A 47 -6.92 -4.44 -6.05
N GLN A 48 -6.87 -3.56 -7.05
CA GLN A 48 -6.37 -3.89 -8.38
C GLN A 48 -4.87 -4.20 -8.37
N ILE A 49 -4.08 -3.44 -7.61
CA ILE A 49 -2.64 -3.69 -7.42
C ILE A 49 -2.44 -5.08 -6.78
N LYS A 50 -3.17 -5.41 -5.71
CA LYS A 50 -3.12 -6.72 -5.03
C LYS A 50 -3.43 -7.85 -6.01
N GLN A 51 -4.46 -7.72 -6.83
CA GLN A 51 -4.84 -8.72 -7.84
C GLN A 51 -3.74 -8.93 -8.89
N LEU A 52 -3.14 -7.85 -9.40
CA LEU A 52 -2.06 -7.94 -10.39
C LEU A 52 -0.79 -8.57 -9.78
N LEU A 53 -0.44 -8.20 -8.55
CA LEU A 53 0.68 -8.82 -7.82
C LEU A 53 0.47 -10.32 -7.63
N ASP A 54 -0.74 -10.76 -7.31
CA ASP A 54 -1.06 -12.18 -7.16
C ASP A 54 -1.01 -12.93 -8.48
N ALA A 55 -1.48 -12.32 -9.58
CA ALA A 55 -1.39 -12.91 -10.91
C ALA A 55 0.08 -13.12 -11.33
N ILE A 56 0.94 -12.11 -11.16
CA ILE A 56 2.37 -12.21 -11.45
C ILE A 56 3.03 -13.24 -10.52
N HIS A 57 2.67 -13.25 -9.23
CA HIS A 57 3.22 -14.20 -8.28
C HIS A 57 2.98 -15.66 -8.69
N ARG A 58 1.74 -15.99 -9.12
CA ARG A 58 1.41 -17.34 -9.60
C ARG A 58 2.25 -17.74 -10.81
N LYS A 59 2.48 -16.82 -11.76
CA LYS A 59 3.34 -17.07 -12.93
C LYS A 59 4.80 -17.29 -12.54
N VAL A 60 5.32 -16.52 -11.57
CA VAL A 60 6.66 -16.70 -11.02
C VAL A 60 6.80 -18.04 -10.27
N GLU A 61 5.74 -18.52 -9.63
CA GLU A 61 5.72 -19.84 -8.98
C GLU A 61 5.69 -20.98 -9.99
N SER A 62 4.90 -20.87 -11.06
CA SER A 62 4.81 -21.86 -12.12
C SER A 62 5.92 -21.77 -13.18
N GLN A 63 6.84 -20.82 -13.05
CA GLN A 63 7.88 -20.50 -14.04
C GLN A 63 7.30 -20.18 -15.43
N ASP A 64 6.10 -19.61 -15.46
CA ASP A 64 5.48 -19.11 -16.69
C ASP A 64 6.13 -17.77 -17.07
N LEU A 65 6.67 -17.71 -18.30
CA LEU A 65 7.35 -16.53 -18.84
C LEU A 65 6.37 -15.52 -19.45
N ASN A 66 5.08 -15.82 -19.53
CA ASN A 66 4.08 -14.98 -20.18
C ASN A 66 3.44 -13.98 -19.21
N SER A 67 4.23 -13.16 -18.50
CA SER A 67 3.75 -12.17 -17.50
C SER A 67 3.72 -10.72 -18.00
N ASP A 68 4.18 -10.45 -19.23
CA ASP A 68 4.33 -9.09 -19.78
C ASP A 68 3.05 -8.24 -19.66
N GLN A 69 1.87 -8.84 -19.86
CA GLN A 69 0.60 -8.13 -19.79
C GLN A 69 0.28 -7.63 -18.38
N GLU A 70 0.43 -8.49 -17.37
CA GLU A 70 0.17 -8.14 -15.97
C GLU A 70 1.24 -7.19 -15.43
N GLU A 71 2.50 -7.38 -15.83
CA GLU A 71 3.60 -6.47 -15.48
C GLU A 71 3.35 -5.06 -16.03
N GLN A 72 2.97 -4.95 -17.31
CA GLN A 72 2.67 -3.65 -17.92
C GLN A 72 1.44 -2.99 -17.30
N ALA A 73 0.41 -3.77 -16.98
CA ALA A 73 -0.78 -3.27 -16.28
C ALA A 73 -0.42 -2.74 -14.88
N LEU A 74 0.39 -3.49 -14.12
CA LEU A 74 0.85 -3.10 -12.79
C LEU A 74 1.69 -1.81 -12.84
N LEU A 75 2.65 -1.72 -13.76
CA LEU A 75 3.49 -0.53 -13.91
C LEU A 75 2.67 0.72 -14.25
N ASN A 76 1.68 0.59 -15.15
CA ASN A 76 0.81 1.71 -15.51
C ASN A 76 -0.05 2.17 -14.33
N LEU A 77 -0.64 1.21 -13.61
CA LEU A 77 -1.46 1.50 -12.44
C LEU A 77 -0.62 2.16 -11.34
N LEU A 78 0.52 1.59 -10.96
CA LEU A 78 1.44 2.16 -9.96
C LEU A 78 1.91 3.56 -10.35
N GLY A 79 2.24 3.79 -11.63
CA GLY A 79 2.65 5.11 -12.09
C GLY A 79 1.56 6.16 -11.95
N SER A 80 0.29 5.80 -12.19
CA SER A 80 -0.85 6.70 -11.99
C SER A 80 -1.15 6.92 -10.50
N HIS A 81 -1.15 5.83 -9.74
CA HIS A 81 -1.44 5.80 -8.31
C HIS A 81 -0.45 6.65 -7.51
N ASN A 82 0.86 6.40 -7.69
CA ASN A 82 1.93 7.16 -7.05
C ASN A 82 1.86 8.66 -7.40
N ARG A 83 1.40 9.03 -8.60
CA ARG A 83 1.23 10.46 -8.93
C ARG A 83 0.12 11.10 -8.09
N LYS A 84 -0.97 10.40 -7.80
CA LYS A 84 -2.05 10.92 -6.95
C LYS A 84 -1.60 11.07 -5.51
N GLU A 85 -0.85 10.10 -5.00
CA GLU A 85 -0.23 10.16 -3.68
C GLU A 85 0.65 11.40 -3.54
N GLU A 86 1.70 11.48 -4.37
CA GLU A 86 2.73 12.51 -4.30
C GLU A 86 2.21 13.93 -4.58
N LYS A 87 1.21 14.06 -5.47
CA LYS A 87 0.72 15.37 -5.91
C LYS A 87 -0.54 15.84 -5.20
N ALA A 88 -1.29 14.96 -4.57
CA ALA A 88 -2.56 15.33 -3.95
C ALA A 88 -2.70 14.79 -2.53
N LEU A 89 -2.56 13.47 -2.32
CA LEU A 89 -2.89 12.86 -1.03
C LEU A 89 -1.91 13.23 0.07
N TYR A 90 -0.60 13.05 -0.14
CA TYR A 90 0.41 13.38 0.87
C TYR A 90 0.40 14.88 1.23
N PRO A 91 0.34 15.81 0.26
CA PRO A 91 0.14 17.23 0.59
C PRO A 91 -1.14 17.52 1.38
N ALA A 92 -2.25 16.82 1.07
CA ALA A 92 -3.50 16.98 1.80
C ALA A 92 -3.39 16.47 3.25
N ILE A 93 -2.67 15.38 3.49
CA ILE A 93 -2.37 14.85 4.83
C ILE A 93 -1.47 15.81 5.60
N ASP A 94 -0.42 16.34 4.97
CA ASP A 94 0.50 17.30 5.59
C ASP A 94 -0.23 18.58 6.03
N ASN A 95 -1.22 19.04 5.26
CA ASN A 95 -2.00 20.23 5.57
C ASN A 95 -2.93 20.08 6.79
N VAL A 96 -3.30 18.85 7.16
CA VAL A 96 -4.22 18.58 8.29
C VAL A 96 -3.51 17.99 9.52
N THR A 97 -2.20 17.72 9.41
CA THR A 97 -1.38 17.15 10.48
C THR A 97 -0.35 18.14 11.01
N ASN A 98 -0.04 18.04 12.30
CA ASN A 98 1.11 18.71 12.90
C ASN A 98 2.32 17.77 13.05
N ALA A 99 3.45 18.29 13.54
CA ALA A 99 4.69 17.53 13.66
C ALA A 99 4.57 16.34 14.63
N ASP A 100 3.95 16.53 15.79
CA ASP A 100 3.79 15.49 16.81
C ASP A 100 2.90 14.34 16.32
N GLU A 101 1.84 14.68 15.57
CA GLU A 101 0.96 13.68 14.93
C GLU A 101 1.72 12.87 13.89
N ARG A 102 2.54 13.51 13.06
CA ARG A 102 3.38 12.81 12.07
C ARG A 102 4.40 11.90 12.74
N ASP A 103 5.07 12.37 13.79
CA ASP A 103 6.04 11.57 14.55
C ASP A 103 5.39 10.34 15.20
N THR A 104 4.16 10.50 15.71
CA THR A 104 3.36 9.40 16.25
C THR A 104 3.05 8.37 15.15
N ILE A 105 2.57 8.82 14.00
CA ILE A 105 2.26 7.94 12.86
C ILE A 105 3.51 7.19 12.38
N PHE A 106 4.65 7.87 12.22
CA PHE A 106 5.89 7.23 11.80
C PHE A 106 6.37 6.18 12.81
N THR A 107 6.15 6.42 14.10
CA THR A 107 6.45 5.44 15.14
C THR A 107 5.55 4.21 15.00
N THR A 108 4.23 4.41 14.86
CA THR A 108 3.26 3.32 14.68
C THR A 108 3.50 2.51 13.40
N MET A 109 3.88 3.15 12.29
CA MET A 109 4.20 2.46 11.04
C MET A 109 5.36 1.46 11.21
N LYS A 110 6.34 1.77 12.06
CA LYS A 110 7.46 0.86 12.35
C LYS A 110 7.00 -0.37 13.14
N THR A 111 6.10 -0.18 14.10
CA THR A 111 5.69 -1.25 15.04
C THR A 111 4.56 -2.14 14.53
N ILE A 112 3.62 -1.61 13.72
CA ILE A 112 2.42 -2.35 13.27
C ILE A 112 2.75 -3.66 12.51
N LEU A 113 3.94 -3.74 11.92
CA LEU A 113 4.40 -4.90 11.17
C LEU A 113 5.25 -5.85 12.00
N GLU A 114 5.93 -5.34 13.03
CA GLU A 114 6.67 -6.16 14.00
C GLU A 114 5.68 -7.06 14.77
N ASP A 115 4.51 -6.52 15.12
CA ASP A 115 3.43 -7.25 15.79
C ASP A 115 2.84 -8.37 14.90
N ARG A 116 2.72 -8.13 13.59
CA ARG A 116 2.19 -9.13 12.64
C ARG A 116 3.22 -10.22 12.29
N GLY A 117 4.50 -9.87 12.23
CA GLY A 117 5.60 -10.83 12.07
C GLY A 117 5.72 -11.78 13.28
N ASN A 118 5.52 -11.26 14.50
CA ASN A 118 5.52 -12.07 15.72
C ASN A 118 4.26 -12.93 15.91
N ALA A 119 3.09 -12.45 15.47
CA ALA A 119 1.84 -13.22 15.51
C ALA A 119 1.90 -14.46 14.60
N CYS A 120 2.58 -14.39 13.46
CA CYS A 120 2.73 -15.51 12.53
C CYS A 120 3.70 -16.61 13.06
N CYS A 121 4.65 -16.25 13.92
CA CYS A 121 5.65 -17.16 14.50
C CYS A 121 5.25 -17.78 15.85
N SER A 122 4.11 -17.37 16.43
CA SER A 122 3.64 -17.87 17.74
C SER A 122 2.64 -19.04 17.63
N GLY A 123 2.41 -19.56 16.42
CA GLY A 123 1.41 -20.59 16.12
C GLY A 123 1.95 -21.82 15.40
N HIS A 124 3.21 -22.22 15.64
CA HIS A 124 3.74 -23.52 15.25
C HIS A 124 4.00 -24.39 16.48
#